data_AF-R1EK36-F1
#
_entry.id   AF-R1EK36-F1
#
_cell.length_a   1.000
_cell.length_b   1.000
_cell.length_c   1.000
_cell.angle_alpha   90.00
_cell.angle_beta   90.00
_cell.angle_gamma   90.00
#
_symmetry.space_group_name_H-M   'P 1'
#
loop_
_entity.id
_entity.type
_entity.pdbx_description
1 polymer ?
#
loop_
_entity_poly.entity_id
_entity_poly.type
_entity_poly.pdbx_seq_one_letter_code
_entity_poly.pdbx_strand_id
1 'polypeptide(L)'
;MADDEPSYIDYEAFLDPSFSTTSFANSLVLATNNPSDTPLDLSTPLSRVLFDVQEIDTHIDTLTTKSALPLLEYTKDHAESGERILQEVEAQVASLTEGYKTLEKEVIERYEAAEQLEAQLAEIGGYGAGSGKREDHRAMVRSSNTLVSLRQVLLASRPGEEGEGLERVNVIATLKGDILGPAERNLISRSQQIIREFSMSSLLASNGTSQQPSAASTYAQTEDTKSRTTSALLTLYLLSPALRNATTATFEPALLISALQDYLQTSLKSQGSAASARQ
;
A
#
# COMPACT_ATOMS: atom_id res chain seq x y z
N MET A 1 29.31 35.77 30.54
CA MET A 1 28.66 36.99 31.04
C MET A 1 29.60 38.12 30.70
N ALA A 2 29.48 38.65 29.47
CA ALA A 2 30.17 39.87 29.09
C ALA A 2 29.29 41.02 29.57
N ASP A 3 29.88 41.94 30.32
CA ASP A 3 29.18 43.11 30.86
C ASP A 3 28.47 43.85 29.73
N ASP A 4 27.15 43.96 29.87
CA ASP A 4 26.28 44.76 29.01
C ASP A 4 26.55 46.22 29.39
N GLU A 5 27.63 46.79 28.82
CA GLU A 5 27.82 48.23 28.87
C GLU A 5 26.57 48.86 28.27
N PRO A 6 25.85 49.73 29.00
CA PRO A 6 24.59 50.29 28.52
C PRO A 6 24.89 51.11 27.27
N SER A 7 24.62 50.52 26.11
CA SER A 7 24.71 51.23 24.83
C SER A 7 23.66 52.31 24.82
N TYR A 8 24.06 53.50 24.42
CA TYR A 8 23.13 54.62 24.29
C TYR A 8 22.16 54.43 23.11
N ILE A 9 22.46 53.48 22.23
CA ILE A 9 21.60 53.07 21.12
C ILE A 9 20.67 51.96 21.61
N ASP A 10 19.36 52.19 21.48
CA ASP A 10 18.33 51.21 21.79
C ASP A 10 18.22 50.18 20.65
N TYR A 11 19.06 49.15 20.69
CA TYR A 11 19.06 48.08 19.70
C TYR A 11 17.77 47.26 19.68
N GLU A 12 17.06 47.16 20.80
CA GLU A 12 15.80 46.42 20.87
C GLU A 12 14.72 47.11 20.03
N ALA A 13 14.66 48.45 20.08
CA ALA A 13 13.75 49.23 19.23
C ALA A 13 14.06 49.10 17.73
N PHE A 14 15.33 48.92 17.35
CA PHE A 14 15.74 48.77 15.94
C PHE A 14 15.60 47.34 15.40
N LEU A 15 15.66 46.33 16.26
CA LEU A 15 15.53 44.91 15.89
C LEU A 15 14.07 44.41 15.96
N ASP A 16 13.14 45.24 16.47
CA ASP A 16 11.71 44.90 16.52
C ASP A 16 11.12 44.71 15.10
N PRO A 17 10.39 43.61 14.83
CA PRO A 17 9.75 43.35 13.54
C PRO A 17 8.77 44.44 13.08
N SER A 18 8.27 45.26 13.99
CA SER A 18 7.35 46.38 13.74
C SER A 18 8.06 47.72 13.50
N PHE A 19 9.40 47.75 13.56
CA PHE A 19 10.19 48.96 13.33
C PHE A 19 9.94 49.54 11.93
N SER A 20 9.71 50.85 11.87
CA SER A 20 9.53 51.59 10.63
C SER A 20 10.45 52.80 10.58
N THR A 21 11.31 52.84 9.56
CA THR A 21 12.25 53.94 9.33
C THR A 21 11.56 55.29 9.21
N THR A 22 10.39 55.33 8.58
CA THR A 22 9.63 56.57 8.37
C THR A 22 9.01 57.10 9.67
N SER A 23 8.48 56.20 10.51
CA SER A 23 7.93 56.57 11.82
C SER A 23 9.03 57.07 12.75
N PHE A 24 10.17 56.38 12.78
CA PHE A 24 11.34 56.78 13.55
C PHE A 24 11.89 58.14 13.09
N ALA A 25 12.07 58.34 11.78
CA ALA A 25 12.53 59.61 11.23
C ALA A 25 11.58 60.77 11.56
N ASN A 26 10.26 60.53 11.48
CA ASN A 26 9.25 61.53 11.84
C ASN A 26 9.32 61.85 13.34
N SER A 27 9.40 60.82 14.20
CA SER A 27 9.57 61.00 15.65
C SER A 27 10.83 61.79 15.99
N LEU A 28 11.94 61.54 15.28
CA LEU A 28 13.21 62.23 15.51
C LEU A 28 13.15 63.69 15.08
N VAL A 29 12.57 63.99 13.91
CA VAL A 29 12.38 65.37 13.44
C VAL A 29 11.46 66.16 14.37
N LEU A 30 10.38 65.55 14.86
CA LEU A 30 9.46 66.16 15.82
C LEU A 30 10.09 66.34 17.20
N ALA A 31 11.03 65.48 17.59
CA ALA A 31 11.73 65.58 18.88
C ALA A 31 12.80 66.68 18.90
N THR A 32 13.45 66.97 17.76
CA THR A 32 14.53 67.96 17.70
C THR A 32 14.05 69.36 17.29
N ASN A 33 12.84 69.50 16.74
CA ASN A 33 12.33 70.77 16.23
C ASN A 33 11.13 71.26 17.05
N ASN A 34 11.08 72.57 17.33
CA ASN A 34 9.90 73.19 17.93
C ASN A 34 8.89 73.56 16.81
N PRO A 35 7.58 73.37 17.01
CA PRO A 35 6.55 73.76 16.02
C PRO A 35 6.52 75.25 15.65
N SER A 36 7.25 76.11 16.37
CA SER A 36 7.36 77.54 16.09
C SER A 36 8.62 77.92 15.30
N ASP A 37 9.55 76.99 15.06
CA ASP A 37 10.79 77.27 14.33
C ASP A 37 10.55 77.37 12.81
N THR A 38 11.04 78.46 12.21
CA THR A 38 11.10 78.67 10.75
C THR A 38 12.49 79.21 10.41
N PRO A 39 13.37 78.49 9.69
CA PRO A 39 13.17 77.22 8.96
C PRO A 39 13.34 75.94 9.81
N LEU A 40 12.80 74.83 9.31
CA LEU A 40 12.94 73.48 9.88
C LEU A 40 14.41 73.04 9.91
N ASP A 41 14.92 72.63 11.07
CA ASP A 41 16.29 72.14 11.22
C ASP A 41 16.36 70.62 11.01
N LEU A 42 16.96 70.23 9.89
CA LEU A 42 17.25 68.83 9.56
C LEU A 42 18.69 68.43 9.90
N SER A 43 19.55 69.41 10.21
CA SER A 43 20.96 69.14 10.49
C SER A 43 21.13 68.41 11.81
N THR A 44 20.33 68.76 12.82
CA THR A 44 20.37 68.12 14.14
C THR A 44 19.93 66.64 14.09
N PRO A 45 18.74 66.26 13.55
CA PRO A 45 18.38 64.85 13.32
C PRO A 45 19.39 64.07 12.49
N LEU A 46 19.92 64.68 11.43
CA LEU A 46 20.85 64.00 10.54
C LEU A 46 22.19 63.73 11.22
N SER A 47 22.72 64.71 11.94
CA SER A 47 23.94 64.54 12.73
C SER A 47 23.76 63.41 13.74
N ARG A 48 22.59 63.34 14.37
CA ARG A 48 22.27 62.30 15.34
C ARG A 48 22.33 60.90 14.74
N VAL A 49 21.61 60.67 13.63
CA VAL A 49 21.61 59.38 12.94
C VAL A 49 23.02 59.01 12.46
N LEU A 50 23.79 59.99 12.00
CA LEU A 50 25.16 59.75 11.53
C LEU A 50 26.08 59.31 12.68
N PHE A 51 25.95 59.92 13.87
CA PHE A 51 26.65 59.45 15.06
C PHE A 51 26.22 58.05 15.46
N ASP A 52 24.92 57.75 15.45
CA ASP A 52 24.40 56.42 15.80
C ASP A 52 24.97 55.35 14.83
N VAL A 53 25.04 55.64 13.52
CA VAL A 53 25.64 54.74 12.52
C VAL A 53 27.14 54.53 12.75
N GLN A 54 27.89 55.60 13.04
CA GLN A 54 29.32 55.50 13.31
C GLN A 54 29.62 54.68 14.57
N GLU A 55 28.80 54.82 15.59
CA GLU A 55 28.91 54.06 16.84
C GLU A 55 28.61 52.58 16.60
N ILE A 56 27.58 52.25 15.82
CA ILE A 56 27.27 50.88 15.40
C ILE A 56 28.47 50.26 14.66
N ASP A 57 29.04 50.97 13.70
CA ASP A 57 30.16 50.48 12.90
C ASP A 57 31.40 50.20 13.77
N THR A 58 31.73 51.14 14.66
CA THR A 58 32.82 50.99 15.63
C THR A 58 32.59 49.81 16.58
N HIS A 59 31.34 49.60 17.01
CA HIS A 59 30.97 48.51 17.88
C HIS A 59 31.06 47.16 17.16
N ILE A 60 30.59 47.07 15.92
CA ILE A 60 30.72 45.87 15.07
C ILE A 60 32.18 45.53 14.84
N ASP A 61 33.02 46.51 14.51
CA ASP A 61 34.46 46.29 14.30
C ASP A 61 35.15 45.80 15.59
N THR A 62 34.80 46.39 16.72
CA THR A 62 35.35 46.01 18.04
C THR A 62 34.93 44.59 18.41
N LEU A 63 33.64 44.26 18.27
CA LEU A 63 33.13 42.92 18.54
C LEU A 63 33.72 41.89 17.59
N THR A 64 33.75 42.18 16.29
CA THR A 64 34.29 41.27 15.27
C THR A 64 35.77 41.02 15.49
N THR A 65 36.55 42.05 15.83
CA THR A 65 37.98 41.91 16.11
C THR A 65 38.23 41.14 17.41
N LYS A 66 37.48 41.44 18.48
CA LYS A 66 37.63 40.79 19.79
C LYS A 66 37.14 39.33 19.79
N SER A 67 36.13 39.02 18.98
CA SER A 67 35.48 37.70 18.91
C SER A 67 35.72 36.95 17.58
N ALA A 68 36.71 37.37 16.78
CA ALA A 68 37.01 36.78 15.48
C ALA A 68 37.20 35.25 15.54
N LEU A 69 37.93 34.76 16.54
CA LEU A 69 38.18 33.32 16.73
C LEU A 69 36.89 32.55 17.08
N PRO A 70 36.11 32.94 18.10
CA PRO A 70 34.79 32.34 18.36
C PRO A 70 33.83 32.35 17.16
N LEU A 71 33.81 33.43 16.38
CA LEU A 71 32.95 33.52 15.18
C LEU A 71 33.39 32.53 14.09
N LEU A 72 34.70 32.37 13.88
CA LEU A 72 35.24 31.38 12.94
C LEU A 72 35.01 29.95 13.42
N GLU A 73 35.15 29.69 14.71
CA GLU A 73 34.88 28.38 15.31
C GLU A 73 33.38 28.03 15.19
N TYR A 74 32.50 28.96 15.54
CA TYR A 74 31.05 28.78 15.40
C TYR A 74 30.63 28.53 13.94
N THR A 75 31.15 29.31 12.99
CA THR A 75 30.82 29.14 11.57
C THR A 75 31.35 27.81 11.04
N LYS A 76 32.53 27.37 11.48
CA LYS A 76 33.06 26.04 11.16
C LYS A 76 32.19 24.94 11.74
N ASP A 77 31.85 24.98 13.01
CA ASP A 77 31.01 23.98 13.67
C ASP A 77 29.60 23.92 13.07
N HIS A 78 29.06 25.08 12.68
CA HIS A 78 27.79 25.18 11.98
C HIS A 78 27.86 24.53 10.59
N ALA A 79 28.94 24.78 9.83
CA ALA A 79 29.14 24.16 8.52
C ALA A 79 29.31 22.64 8.64
N GLU A 80 30.13 22.16 9.58
CA GLU A 80 30.31 20.72 9.83
C GLU A 80 29.02 20.04 10.28
N SER A 81 28.23 20.70 11.13
CA SER A 81 26.94 20.17 11.58
C SER A 81 25.92 20.13 10.43
N GLY A 82 25.89 21.17 9.60
CA GLY A 82 25.06 21.21 8.39
C GLY A 82 25.42 20.09 7.41
N GLU A 83 26.72 19.83 7.21
CA GLU A 83 27.19 18.75 6.35
C GLU A 83 26.78 17.36 6.89
N ARG A 84 26.92 17.12 8.20
CA ARG A 84 26.47 15.87 8.84
C ARG A 84 24.96 15.65 8.67
N ILE A 85 24.17 16.71 8.86
CA ILE A 85 22.71 16.63 8.70
C ILE A 85 22.35 16.35 7.24
N LEU A 86 22.99 17.02 6.29
CA LEU A 86 22.76 16.76 4.87
C LEU A 86 23.11 15.33 4.47
N GLN A 87 24.26 14.81 4.93
CA GLN A 87 24.65 13.42 4.65
C GLN A 87 23.62 12.40 5.18
N GLU A 88 23.12 12.60 6.40
CA GLU A 88 22.09 11.72 6.98
C GLU A 88 20.77 11.83 6.21
N VAL A 89 20.35 13.04 5.86
CA VAL A 89 19.13 13.26 5.07
C VAL A 89 19.26 12.67 3.67
N GLU A 90 20.40 12.83 3.00
CA GLU A 90 20.67 12.23 1.69
C GLU A 90 20.64 10.69 1.76
N ALA A 91 21.25 10.09 2.79
CA ALA A 91 21.19 8.66 3.02
C ALA A 91 19.76 8.17 3.24
N GLN A 92 18.97 8.88 4.05
CA GLN A 92 17.56 8.56 4.27
C GLN A 92 16.73 8.70 2.99
N VAL A 93 16.91 9.76 2.21
CA VAL A 93 16.23 9.97 0.92
C VAL A 93 16.62 8.89 -0.08
N ALA A 94 17.90 8.51 -0.15
CA ALA A 94 18.36 7.43 -1.03
C ALA A 94 17.70 6.09 -0.64
N SER A 95 17.73 5.73 0.64
CA SER A 95 17.12 4.50 1.15
C SER A 95 15.61 4.47 0.92
N LEU A 96 14.93 5.62 1.11
CA LEU A 96 13.50 5.76 0.87
C LEU A 96 13.17 5.63 -0.62
N THR A 97 13.97 6.24 -1.49
CA THR A 97 13.80 6.18 -2.95
C THR A 97 13.99 4.75 -3.46
N GLU A 98 14.97 4.02 -2.94
CA GLU A 98 15.18 2.61 -3.25
C GLU A 98 14.00 1.76 -2.75
N GLY A 99 13.58 1.97 -1.51
CA GLY A 99 12.40 1.30 -0.94
C GLY A 99 11.13 1.53 -1.76
N TYR A 100 10.90 2.75 -2.26
CA TYR A 100 9.77 3.05 -3.15
C TYR A 100 9.85 2.33 -4.49
N LYS A 101 11.03 2.27 -5.12
CA LYS A 101 11.20 1.54 -6.40
C LYS A 101 10.98 0.05 -6.24
N THR A 102 11.51 -0.53 -5.16
CA THR A 102 11.29 -1.94 -4.83
C THR A 102 9.81 -2.19 -4.59
N LEU A 103 9.16 -1.36 -3.78
CA LEU A 103 7.74 -1.48 -3.51
C LEU A 103 6.89 -1.30 -4.77
N GLU A 104 7.21 -0.34 -5.64
CA GLU A 104 6.51 -0.13 -6.91
C GLU A 104 6.56 -1.39 -7.78
N LYS A 105 7.76 -1.93 -8.01
CA LYS A 105 7.94 -3.18 -8.77
C LYS A 105 7.15 -4.34 -8.15
N GLU A 106 7.30 -4.52 -6.84
CA GLU A 106 6.71 -5.63 -6.11
C GLU A 106 5.17 -5.55 -6.03
N VAL A 107 4.60 -4.36 -5.88
CA VAL A 107 3.15 -4.13 -5.83
C VAL A 107 2.53 -4.29 -7.20
N ILE A 108 3.17 -3.78 -8.27
CA ILE A 108 2.65 -3.90 -9.64
C ILE A 108 2.56 -5.37 -10.05
N GLU A 109 3.63 -6.15 -9.87
CA GLU A 109 3.62 -7.57 -10.23
C GLU A 109 2.51 -8.36 -9.50
N ARG A 110 2.33 -8.06 -8.20
CA ARG A 110 1.29 -8.69 -7.38
C ARG A 110 -0.12 -8.23 -7.78
N TYR A 111 -0.28 -6.97 -8.18
CA TYR A 111 -1.54 -6.42 -8.67
C TYR A 111 -1.92 -7.00 -10.03
N GLU A 112 -0.98 -7.09 -10.97
CA GLU A 112 -1.20 -7.73 -12.27
C GLU A 112 -1.62 -9.19 -12.12
N ALA A 113 -0.97 -9.94 -11.23
CA ALA A 113 -1.35 -11.31 -10.93
C ALA A 113 -2.75 -11.42 -10.28
N ALA A 114 -3.16 -10.42 -9.49
CA ALA A 114 -4.51 -10.35 -8.94
C ALA A 114 -5.56 -9.99 -10.01
N GLU A 115 -5.27 -9.07 -10.92
CA GLU A 115 -6.13 -8.76 -12.06
C GLU A 115 -6.32 -9.99 -12.97
N GLN A 116 -5.23 -10.74 -13.22
CA GLN A 116 -5.31 -12.02 -13.92
C GLN A 116 -6.21 -13.02 -13.20
N LEU A 117 -6.16 -13.08 -11.86
CA LEU A 117 -7.06 -13.93 -11.07
C LEU A 117 -8.52 -13.50 -11.20
N GLU A 118 -8.80 -12.19 -11.18
CA GLU A 118 -10.16 -11.67 -11.39
C GLU A 118 -10.70 -11.99 -12.78
N ALA A 119 -9.88 -11.79 -13.82
CA ALA A 119 -10.25 -12.13 -15.19
C ALA A 119 -10.56 -13.64 -15.34
N GLN A 120 -9.72 -14.50 -14.76
CA GLN A 120 -9.95 -15.95 -14.76
C GLN A 120 -11.20 -16.33 -13.94
N LEU A 121 -11.50 -15.62 -12.85
CA LEU A 121 -12.70 -15.84 -12.07
C LEU A 121 -13.97 -15.38 -12.81
N ALA A 122 -13.89 -14.31 -13.59
CA ALA A 122 -14.97 -13.87 -14.47
C ALA A 122 -15.28 -14.90 -15.56
N GLU A 123 -14.25 -15.59 -16.11
CA GLU A 123 -14.42 -16.72 -17.04
C GLU A 123 -15.16 -17.91 -16.38
N ILE A 124 -14.93 -18.15 -15.08
CA ILE A 124 -15.62 -19.21 -14.31
C ILE A 124 -17.07 -18.82 -14.01
N GLY A 125 -17.32 -17.53 -13.74
CA GLY A 125 -18.60 -17.00 -13.32
C GLY A 125 -19.60 -16.74 -14.45
N GLY A 126 -19.15 -16.68 -15.71
CA GLY A 126 -20.05 -16.52 -16.86
C GLY A 126 -20.91 -15.25 -16.80
N TYR A 127 -20.39 -14.15 -16.24
CA TYR A 127 -21.08 -12.86 -16.16
C TYR A 127 -21.07 -12.15 -17.53
N GLY A 128 -21.73 -12.77 -18.50
CA GLY A 128 -21.99 -12.21 -19.82
C GLY A 128 -23.30 -12.79 -20.31
N ALA A 129 -24.32 -11.93 -20.44
CA ALA A 129 -25.65 -12.27 -20.92
C ALA A 129 -25.57 -13.04 -22.26
N GLY A 130 -25.65 -14.36 -22.20
CA GLY A 130 -25.44 -15.21 -23.36
C GLY A 130 -25.38 -16.69 -22.99
N SER A 131 -26.57 -17.26 -22.81
CA SER A 131 -26.85 -18.70 -22.74
C SER A 131 -25.88 -19.55 -23.58
N GLY A 132 -25.16 -20.48 -22.93
CA GLY A 132 -24.55 -21.63 -23.59
C GLY A 132 -23.01 -21.76 -23.57
N LYS A 133 -22.26 -20.81 -23.01
CA LYS A 133 -20.80 -21.00 -22.87
C LYS A 133 -20.52 -21.96 -21.71
N ARG A 134 -20.08 -23.17 -22.09
CA ARG A 134 -19.57 -24.22 -21.19
C ARG A 134 -18.63 -23.59 -20.15
N GLU A 135 -18.86 -23.91 -18.90
CA GLU A 135 -17.96 -23.54 -17.82
C GLU A 135 -16.54 -24.08 -18.11
N ASP A 136 -15.57 -23.17 -18.14
CA ASP A 136 -14.18 -23.52 -18.33
C ASP A 136 -13.61 -24.09 -17.02
N HIS A 137 -13.85 -25.38 -16.77
CA HIS A 137 -13.24 -26.16 -15.70
C HIS A 137 -11.69 -26.12 -15.73
N ARG A 138 -11.10 -25.76 -16.87
CA ARG A 138 -9.67 -25.44 -17.01
C ARG A 138 -9.30 -24.07 -16.44
N ALA A 139 -10.14 -23.05 -16.60
CA ALA A 139 -9.95 -21.73 -15.97
C ALA A 139 -9.96 -21.83 -14.45
N MET A 140 -10.77 -22.74 -13.88
CA MET A 140 -10.80 -23.03 -12.44
C MET A 140 -9.46 -23.53 -11.91
N VAL A 141 -8.81 -24.47 -12.60
CA VAL A 141 -7.48 -24.99 -12.20
C VAL A 141 -6.40 -23.91 -12.37
N ARG A 142 -6.47 -23.10 -13.43
CA ARG A 142 -5.55 -21.95 -13.63
C ARG A 142 -5.68 -20.94 -12.48
N SER A 143 -6.91 -20.55 -12.14
CA SER A 143 -7.21 -19.62 -11.03
C SER A 143 -6.71 -20.16 -9.69
N SER A 144 -6.85 -21.45 -9.45
CA SER A 144 -6.34 -22.05 -8.21
C SER A 144 -4.81 -22.00 -8.13
N ASN A 145 -4.11 -22.19 -9.24
CA ASN A 145 -2.65 -22.11 -9.27
C ASN A 145 -2.16 -20.66 -9.09
N THR A 146 -2.79 -19.69 -9.75
CA THR A 146 -2.46 -18.27 -9.59
C THR A 146 -2.73 -17.80 -8.15
N LEU A 147 -3.83 -18.23 -7.54
CA LEU A 147 -4.17 -17.95 -6.15
C LEU A 147 -3.11 -18.52 -5.18
N VAL A 148 -2.67 -19.76 -5.38
CA VAL A 148 -1.61 -20.38 -4.55
C VAL A 148 -0.27 -19.68 -4.76
N SER A 149 0.07 -19.30 -6.00
CA SER A 149 1.27 -18.51 -6.31
C SER A 149 1.26 -17.15 -5.60
N LEU A 150 0.15 -16.41 -5.72
CA LEU A 150 -0.07 -15.14 -5.01
C LEU A 150 0.07 -15.30 -3.49
N ARG A 151 -0.45 -16.39 -2.92
CA ARG A 151 -0.25 -16.69 -1.49
C ARG A 151 1.20 -16.93 -1.13
N GLN A 152 1.95 -17.66 -1.95
CA GLN A 152 3.36 -17.91 -1.69
C GLN A 152 4.15 -16.59 -1.71
N VAL A 153 3.91 -15.76 -2.72
CA VAL A 153 4.55 -14.46 -2.89
C VAL A 153 4.16 -13.46 -1.79
N LEU A 154 2.93 -13.53 -1.26
CA LEU A 154 2.47 -12.71 -0.12
C LEU A 154 2.93 -13.27 1.25
N LEU A 155 3.27 -14.56 1.35
CA LEU A 155 3.78 -15.19 2.57
C LEU A 155 5.30 -15.17 2.67
N ALA A 156 6.00 -15.01 1.53
CA ALA A 156 7.43 -14.76 1.43
C ALA A 156 7.84 -13.32 1.83
N SER A 157 6.94 -12.56 2.47
CA SER A 157 7.21 -11.20 2.98
C SER A 157 8.01 -11.18 4.30
N ARG A 158 8.99 -12.08 4.47
CA ARG A 158 9.82 -12.17 5.69
C ARG A 158 10.96 -11.14 5.68
N PRO A 159 11.54 -10.78 6.85
CA PRO A 159 12.67 -9.86 6.92
C PRO A 159 13.87 -10.42 6.14
N GLY A 160 14.33 -9.66 5.13
CA GLY A 160 15.38 -10.07 4.18
C GLY A 160 14.93 -10.77 2.88
N GLU A 161 13.62 -10.92 2.63
CA GLU A 161 13.07 -11.38 1.34
C GLU A 161 12.35 -10.23 0.61
N GLU A 162 12.07 -10.38 -0.70
CA GLU A 162 11.40 -9.42 -1.63
C GLU A 162 9.93 -9.11 -1.22
N GLY A 163 9.73 -8.67 0.02
CA GLY A 163 8.42 -8.41 0.60
C GLY A 163 8.46 -7.85 2.02
N GLU A 164 9.61 -7.45 2.56
CA GLU A 164 9.72 -6.90 3.92
C GLU A 164 8.92 -5.60 4.07
N GLY A 165 7.95 -5.59 5.00
CA GLY A 165 7.13 -4.41 5.27
C GLY A 165 5.92 -4.22 4.36
N LEU A 166 5.70 -5.09 3.37
CA LEU A 166 4.56 -5.01 2.45
C LEU A 166 3.19 -5.15 3.16
N GLU A 167 3.12 -5.88 4.27
CA GLU A 167 1.87 -5.99 5.06
C GLU A 167 1.42 -4.65 5.66
N ARG A 168 2.33 -3.67 5.81
CA ARG A 168 2.01 -2.31 6.27
C ARG A 168 1.39 -1.46 5.17
N VAL A 169 1.45 -1.89 3.91
CA VAL A 169 0.91 -1.16 2.77
C VAL A 169 -0.57 -1.50 2.63
N ASN A 170 -1.42 -0.49 2.78
CA ASN A 170 -2.88 -0.66 2.77
C ASN A 170 -3.38 -1.38 1.50
N VAL A 171 -2.74 -1.15 0.34
CA VAL A 171 -3.08 -1.80 -0.93
C VAL A 171 -3.02 -3.32 -0.84
N ILE A 172 -2.06 -3.88 -0.12
CA ILE A 172 -1.90 -5.34 0.03
C ILE A 172 -2.89 -5.90 1.03
N ALA A 173 -3.21 -5.15 2.09
CA ALA A 173 -4.30 -5.48 2.99
C ALA A 173 -5.65 -5.50 2.25
N THR A 174 -5.90 -4.50 1.39
CA THR A 174 -7.07 -4.44 0.50
C THR A 174 -7.06 -5.61 -0.49
N LEU A 175 -5.96 -5.90 -1.17
CA LEU A 175 -5.82 -7.04 -2.10
C LEU A 175 -6.17 -8.38 -1.41
N LYS A 176 -5.68 -8.58 -0.18
CA LYS A 176 -5.93 -9.79 0.61
C LYS A 176 -7.40 -9.89 1.05
N GLY A 177 -7.98 -8.78 1.50
CA GLY A 177 -9.35 -8.71 2.01
C GLY A 177 -10.41 -8.78 0.94
N ASP A 178 -10.22 -8.04 -0.15
CA ASP A 178 -11.25 -7.77 -1.16
C ASP A 178 -11.15 -8.72 -2.35
N ILE A 179 -9.95 -9.15 -2.74
CA ILE A 179 -9.76 -10.01 -3.91
C ILE A 179 -9.47 -11.45 -3.48
N LEU A 180 -8.44 -11.68 -2.67
CA LEU A 180 -7.98 -13.04 -2.36
C LEU A 180 -8.97 -13.84 -1.52
N GLY A 181 -9.54 -13.22 -0.47
CA GLY A 181 -10.52 -13.87 0.40
C GLY A 181 -11.80 -14.28 -0.33
N PRO A 182 -12.46 -13.37 -1.06
CA PRO A 182 -13.64 -13.68 -1.85
C PRO A 182 -13.36 -14.65 -3.00
N ALA A 183 -12.23 -14.54 -3.69
CA ALA A 183 -11.86 -15.46 -4.77
C ALA A 183 -11.71 -16.90 -4.27
N GLU A 184 -11.05 -17.10 -3.12
CA GLU A 184 -10.96 -18.42 -2.49
C GLU A 184 -12.34 -19.00 -2.16
N ARG A 185 -13.19 -18.22 -1.49
CA ARG A 185 -14.54 -18.68 -1.12
C ARG A 185 -15.37 -19.04 -2.35
N ASN A 186 -15.25 -18.25 -3.42
CA ASN A 186 -15.93 -18.52 -4.67
C ASN A 186 -15.46 -19.85 -5.29
N LEU A 187 -14.13 -20.05 -5.40
CA LEU A 187 -13.56 -21.28 -5.95
C LEU A 187 -13.92 -22.53 -5.14
N ILE A 188 -13.91 -22.45 -3.80
CA ILE A 188 -14.32 -23.56 -2.92
C ILE A 188 -15.80 -23.89 -3.14
N SER A 189 -16.67 -22.89 -3.01
CA SER A 189 -18.11 -23.06 -3.17
C SER A 189 -18.47 -23.66 -4.53
N ARG A 190 -17.85 -23.14 -5.60
CA ARG A 190 -18.07 -23.59 -6.97
C ARG A 190 -17.57 -25.03 -7.20
N SER A 191 -16.39 -25.36 -6.69
CA SER A 191 -15.84 -26.72 -6.81
C SER A 191 -16.71 -27.73 -6.04
N GLN A 192 -17.21 -27.36 -4.86
CA GLN A 192 -18.15 -28.17 -4.08
C GLN A 192 -19.49 -28.36 -4.80
N GLN A 193 -20.00 -27.32 -5.47
CA GLN A 193 -21.23 -27.40 -6.27
C GLN A 193 -21.08 -28.40 -7.42
N ILE A 194 -19.99 -28.32 -8.20
CA ILE A 194 -19.71 -29.25 -9.31
C ILE A 194 -19.66 -30.70 -8.82
N ILE A 195 -19.08 -30.95 -7.64
CA ILE A 195 -19.02 -32.30 -7.05
C ILE A 195 -20.39 -32.77 -6.57
N ARG A 196 -21.23 -31.88 -6.03
CA ARG A 196 -22.61 -32.23 -5.61
C ARG A 196 -23.52 -32.52 -6.79
N GLU A 197 -23.36 -31.79 -7.89
CA GLU A 197 -24.11 -31.98 -9.13
C GLU A 197 -23.69 -33.26 -9.89
N PHE A 198 -22.52 -33.83 -9.56
CA PHE A 198 -22.07 -35.10 -10.11
C PHE A 198 -22.93 -36.28 -9.65
N SER A 199 -24.02 -36.56 -10.34
CA SER A 199 -24.84 -37.74 -10.08
C SER A 199 -24.70 -38.77 -11.20
N MET A 200 -24.35 -40.01 -10.83
CA MET A 200 -24.43 -41.18 -11.71
C MET A 200 -25.86 -41.39 -12.27
N SER A 201 -26.89 -40.89 -11.58
CA SER A 201 -28.27 -40.93 -12.06
C SER A 201 -28.55 -39.90 -13.16
N SER A 202 -27.85 -38.76 -13.18
CA SER A 202 -27.94 -37.80 -14.29
C SER A 202 -27.33 -38.35 -15.58
N LEU A 203 -26.34 -39.24 -15.45
CA LEU A 203 -25.75 -39.97 -16.58
C LEU A 203 -26.70 -41.04 -17.16
N LEU A 204 -27.65 -41.54 -16.37
CA LEU A 204 -28.65 -42.54 -16.81
C LEU A 204 -30.03 -41.94 -17.16
N ALA A 205 -30.42 -40.82 -16.54
CA ALA A 205 -31.74 -40.20 -16.71
C ALA A 205 -31.92 -39.45 -18.05
N SER A 206 -30.84 -39.17 -18.79
CA SER A 206 -30.93 -38.65 -20.17
C SER A 206 -31.61 -39.62 -21.15
N ASN A 207 -31.91 -40.86 -20.73
CA ASN A 207 -32.71 -41.82 -21.49
C ASN A 207 -34.22 -41.53 -21.49
N GLY A 208 -34.71 -40.54 -20.74
CA GLY A 208 -36.12 -40.37 -20.44
C GLY A 208 -36.79 -39.12 -20.99
N THR A 209 -36.67 -38.81 -22.29
CA THR A 209 -37.72 -38.16 -23.12
C THR A 209 -37.20 -37.83 -24.53
N SER A 210 -37.73 -38.54 -25.53
CA SER A 210 -37.97 -38.12 -26.92
C SER A 210 -37.01 -37.13 -27.61
N GLN A 211 -35.88 -37.63 -28.11
CA GLN A 211 -35.32 -37.43 -29.47
C GLN A 211 -33.90 -38.02 -29.51
N GLN A 212 -33.66 -38.95 -30.44
CA GLN A 212 -32.41 -39.72 -30.60
C GLN A 212 -31.13 -38.92 -30.31
N PRO A 213 -30.40 -39.19 -29.21
CA PRO A 213 -29.00 -38.82 -29.06
C PRO A 213 -28.14 -39.92 -29.69
N SER A 214 -27.19 -39.54 -30.53
CA SER A 214 -26.15 -40.45 -31.04
C SER A 214 -25.34 -40.98 -29.84
N ALA A 215 -24.95 -42.26 -29.81
CA ALA A 215 -24.13 -42.81 -28.72
C ALA A 215 -22.84 -42.00 -28.44
N ALA A 216 -22.30 -41.33 -29.46
CA ALA A 216 -21.18 -40.40 -29.37
C ALA A 216 -21.47 -39.16 -28.49
N SER A 217 -22.69 -38.62 -28.49
CA SER A 217 -23.03 -37.47 -27.63
C SER A 217 -23.15 -37.87 -26.17
N THR A 218 -23.59 -39.10 -25.88
CA THR A 218 -23.66 -39.60 -24.50
C THR A 218 -22.26 -39.86 -23.92
N TYR A 219 -21.35 -40.43 -24.72
CA TYR A 219 -19.95 -40.62 -24.32
C TYR A 219 -19.23 -39.28 -24.09
N ALA A 220 -19.39 -38.32 -25.02
CA ALA A 220 -18.79 -36.99 -24.90
C ALA A 220 -19.30 -36.22 -23.66
N GLN A 221 -20.59 -36.35 -23.31
CA GLN A 221 -21.15 -35.74 -22.10
C GLN A 221 -20.64 -36.42 -20.82
N THR A 222 -20.49 -37.75 -20.84
CA THR A 222 -19.94 -38.51 -19.72
C THR A 222 -18.48 -38.15 -19.46
N GLU A 223 -17.68 -38.01 -20.52
CA GLU A 223 -16.28 -37.59 -20.45
C GLU A 223 -16.14 -36.13 -19.98
N ASP A 224 -17.00 -35.23 -20.45
CA ASP A 224 -17.04 -33.82 -20.01
C ASP A 224 -17.44 -33.68 -18.54
N THR A 225 -18.39 -34.49 -18.05
CA THR A 225 -18.77 -34.50 -16.63
C THR A 225 -17.63 -35.03 -15.75
N LYS A 226 -16.89 -36.04 -16.24
CA LYS A 226 -15.70 -36.56 -15.59
C LYS A 226 -14.56 -35.53 -15.57
N SER A 227 -14.29 -34.85 -16.67
CA SER A 227 -13.22 -33.84 -16.73
C SER A 227 -13.51 -32.68 -15.77
N ARG A 228 -14.75 -32.18 -15.72
CA ARG A 228 -15.18 -31.13 -14.78
C ARG A 228 -15.00 -31.52 -13.32
N THR A 229 -15.43 -32.73 -12.96
CA THR A 229 -15.25 -33.24 -11.60
C THR A 229 -13.79 -33.45 -11.24
N THR A 230 -12.96 -33.97 -12.16
CA THR A 230 -11.52 -34.08 -11.90
C THR A 230 -10.87 -32.72 -11.67
N SER A 231 -11.24 -31.70 -12.44
CA SER A 231 -10.77 -30.32 -12.22
C SER A 231 -11.25 -29.76 -10.88
N ALA A 232 -12.50 -30.01 -10.48
CA ALA A 232 -13.04 -29.56 -9.19
C ALA A 232 -12.36 -30.24 -7.99
N LEU A 233 -11.97 -31.50 -8.13
CA LEU A 233 -11.20 -32.22 -7.11
C LEU A 233 -9.76 -31.69 -7.04
N LEU A 234 -9.13 -31.41 -8.20
CA LEU A 234 -7.79 -30.82 -8.26
C LEU A 234 -7.76 -29.41 -7.65
N THR A 235 -8.78 -28.59 -7.86
CA THR A 235 -8.86 -27.25 -7.26
C THR A 235 -9.04 -27.31 -5.75
N LEU A 236 -9.89 -28.20 -5.23
CA LEU A 236 -10.01 -28.41 -3.78
C LEU A 236 -8.73 -28.98 -3.16
N TYR A 237 -7.99 -29.80 -3.90
CA TYR A 237 -6.69 -30.29 -3.46
C TYR A 237 -5.67 -29.15 -3.36
N LEU A 238 -5.56 -28.30 -4.39
CA LEU A 238 -4.63 -27.17 -4.43
C LEU A 238 -4.98 -26.08 -3.42
N LEU A 239 -6.26 -25.86 -3.16
CA LEU A 239 -6.77 -24.81 -2.27
C LEU A 239 -6.87 -25.28 -0.82
N SER A 240 -6.63 -26.56 -0.53
CA SER A 240 -6.68 -27.08 0.84
C SER A 240 -5.62 -26.39 1.71
N PRO A 241 -5.96 -26.03 2.96
CA PRO A 241 -5.02 -25.37 3.87
C PRO A 241 -3.79 -26.24 4.12
N ALA A 242 -2.68 -25.96 3.45
CA ALA A 242 -1.38 -26.47 3.85
C ALA A 242 -0.90 -25.65 5.05
N LEU A 243 -0.58 -26.30 6.17
CA LEU A 243 0.22 -25.63 7.20
C LEU A 243 1.53 -25.16 6.54
N ARG A 244 2.00 -23.97 6.89
CA ARG A 244 3.14 -23.28 6.23
C ARG A 244 4.47 -24.08 6.26
N ASN A 245 4.54 -25.17 7.02
CA ASN A 245 5.68 -26.11 7.13
C ASN A 245 5.33 -27.55 6.69
N ALA A 246 4.19 -27.78 6.05
CA ALA A 246 3.78 -29.13 5.66
C ALA A 246 4.60 -29.60 4.44
N THR A 247 5.51 -30.54 4.68
CA THR A 247 6.07 -31.37 3.62
C THR A 247 4.96 -32.16 2.92
N THR A 248 5.17 -32.60 1.68
CA THR A 248 4.20 -33.42 0.92
C THR A 248 3.72 -34.67 1.68
N ALA A 249 4.47 -35.13 2.68
CA ALA A 249 4.14 -36.25 3.56
C ALA A 249 3.14 -35.90 4.70
N THR A 250 2.92 -34.63 5.01
CA THR A 250 2.06 -34.16 6.12
C THR A 250 0.83 -33.39 5.62
N PHE A 251 0.67 -33.28 4.31
CA PHE A 251 -0.43 -32.54 3.71
C PHE A 251 -1.72 -33.36 3.76
N GLU A 252 -2.64 -32.97 4.64
CA GLU A 252 -3.99 -33.54 4.68
C GLU A 252 -4.96 -32.61 3.92
N PRO A 253 -5.54 -33.08 2.79
CA PRO A 253 -6.44 -32.26 1.99
C PRO A 253 -7.84 -32.21 2.63
N ALA A 254 -7.98 -31.46 3.73
CA ALA A 254 -9.20 -31.40 4.53
C ALA A 254 -10.44 -30.96 3.71
N LEU A 255 -10.27 -30.02 2.77
CA LEU A 255 -11.35 -29.56 1.90
C LEU A 255 -11.85 -30.67 0.96
N LEU A 256 -10.92 -31.43 0.37
CA LEU A 256 -11.23 -32.56 -0.50
C LEU A 256 -11.96 -33.67 0.28
N ILE A 257 -11.44 -34.00 1.46
CA ILE A 257 -12.02 -35.03 2.33
C ILE A 257 -13.44 -34.64 2.73
N SER A 258 -13.66 -33.39 3.13
CA SER A 258 -15.00 -32.89 3.49
C SER A 258 -15.98 -32.96 2.31
N ALA A 259 -15.56 -32.56 1.11
CA ALA A 259 -16.41 -32.59 -0.08
C ALA A 259 -16.79 -34.03 -0.48
N LEU A 260 -15.84 -34.97 -0.39
CA LEU A 260 -16.09 -36.39 -0.64
C LEU A 260 -17.01 -36.99 0.42
N GLN A 261 -16.83 -36.65 1.69
CA GLN A 261 -17.69 -37.11 2.78
C GLN A 261 -19.14 -36.63 2.60
N ASP A 262 -19.32 -35.35 2.27
CA ASP A 262 -20.63 -34.75 1.95
C ASP A 262 -21.30 -35.47 0.77
N TYR A 263 -20.52 -35.77 -0.28
CA TYR A 263 -21.01 -36.48 -1.45
C TYR A 263 -21.49 -37.90 -1.11
N LEU A 264 -20.70 -38.66 -0.33
CA LEU A 264 -21.07 -40.02 0.09
C LEU A 264 -22.32 -40.02 0.98
N GLN A 265 -22.43 -39.06 1.90
CA GLN A 265 -23.63 -38.93 2.73
C GLN A 265 -24.87 -38.56 1.89
N THR A 266 -24.71 -37.66 0.92
CA THR A 266 -25.81 -37.23 0.04
C THR A 266 -26.26 -38.36 -0.88
N SER A 267 -25.31 -39.09 -1.48
CA SER A 267 -25.63 -40.25 -2.33
C SER A 267 -26.28 -41.38 -1.53
N LEU A 268 -25.83 -41.66 -0.30
CA LEU A 268 -26.44 -42.66 0.58
C LEU A 268 -27.87 -42.26 1.02
N LYS A 269 -28.08 -40.99 1.39
CA LYS A 269 -29.43 -40.46 1.70
C LYS A 269 -30.36 -40.53 0.48
N SER A 270 -29.87 -40.15 -0.69
CA SER A 270 -30.62 -40.19 -1.95
C SER A 270 -31.02 -41.63 -2.33
N GLN A 271 -30.10 -42.58 -2.21
CA GLN A 271 -30.39 -44.00 -2.44
C GLN A 271 -31.40 -44.55 -1.42
N GLY A 272 -31.29 -44.16 -0.14
CA GLY A 272 -32.25 -44.54 0.90
C GLY A 272 -33.66 -43.98 0.67
N SER A 273 -33.79 -42.71 0.28
CA SER A 273 -35.10 -42.12 -0.03
C SER A 273 -35.73 -42.73 -1.28
N ALA A 274 -34.94 -43.06 -2.30
CA ALA A 274 -35.42 -43.70 -3.52
C ALA A 274 -35.95 -45.12 -3.27
N ALA A 275 -35.35 -45.85 -2.31
CA ALA A 275 -35.86 -47.16 -1.89
C ALA A 275 -37.17 -47.05 -1.10
N SER A 276 -37.30 -46.06 -0.23
CA SER A 276 -38.51 -45.87 0.59
C SER A 276 -39.72 -45.35 -0.19
N ALA A 277 -39.52 -44.67 -1.33
CA ALA A 277 -40.59 -44.20 -2.21
C ALA A 277 -41.12 -45.27 -3.19
N ARG A 278 -40.52 -46.47 -3.21
CA ARG A 278 -40.90 -47.60 -4.07
C ARG A 278 -41.70 -48.70 -3.35
N GLN A 279 -42.02 -48.52 -2.07
CA GLN A 279 -42.96 -49.34 -1.29
C GLN A 279 -44.30 -48.63 -1.17
#